data_AF-A0A2D8XG48-F1
#
_entry.id   AF-A0A2D8XG48-F1
#
_cell.length_a   1.000
_cell.length_b   1.000
_cell.length_c   1.000
_cell.angle_alpha   90.00
_cell.angle_beta   90.00
_cell.angle_gamma   90.00
#
_symmetry.space_group_name_H-M   'P 1'
#
loop_
_entity.id
_entity.type
_entity.pdbx_description
1 polymer ?
#
loop_
_entity_poly.entity_id
_entity_poly.type
_entity_poly.pdbx_seq_one_letter_code
_entity_poly.pdbx_strand_id
1 'polypeptide(L)'
;MAGAGYFISAMQPDPGPGRFFFQHKTFTGILETAPYPLVRVAPNESYPNGHTLLLAGQGKRGVQVQVQAAALSGQVVDVGGVLLKRGTIDMLQVGRRVPLQASVDGLTDEARDAIDLSVTDLGTWRLTGEICDGKCYVGAMRPGTGIAHKACANLCLNGGVPAVFVSTAPVEGGEFFLLSDRDGNPIGDELQKYVAARVQVDGQIERRGDLMVFKVDLNSVEVL
;
A
#
# COMPACT_ATOMS: atom_id res chain seq x y z
N MET A 1 -41.23 -20.17 -4.77
CA MET A 1 -40.16 -19.58 -3.95
C MET A 1 -38.92 -19.32 -4.82
N ALA A 2 -38.90 -18.20 -5.56
CA ALA A 2 -37.74 -17.81 -6.39
C ALA A 2 -37.41 -16.31 -6.28
N GLY A 3 -38.11 -15.56 -5.41
CA GLY A 3 -37.94 -14.12 -5.25
C GLY A 3 -36.92 -13.72 -4.18
N ALA A 4 -36.67 -14.56 -3.17
CA ALA A 4 -35.84 -14.19 -2.02
C ALA A 4 -34.33 -14.13 -2.33
N GLY A 5 -33.86 -14.83 -3.36
CA GLY A 5 -32.43 -14.81 -3.75
C GLY A 5 -31.98 -13.55 -4.47
N TYR A 6 -32.89 -12.90 -5.23
CA TYR A 6 -32.55 -11.74 -6.05
C TYR A 6 -32.37 -10.45 -5.21
N PHE A 7 -33.11 -10.33 -4.10
CA PHE A 7 -33.03 -9.14 -3.23
C PHE A 7 -31.76 -9.11 -2.36
N ILE A 8 -31.19 -10.26 -2.00
CA ILE A 8 -29.97 -10.31 -1.16
C ILE A 8 -28.74 -9.86 -1.97
N SER A 9 -28.67 -10.17 -3.26
CA SER A 9 -27.53 -9.79 -4.11
C SER A 9 -27.44 -8.28 -4.38
N ALA A 10 -28.56 -7.55 -4.35
CA ALA A 10 -28.59 -6.12 -4.67
C ALA A 10 -28.20 -5.21 -3.50
N MET A 11 -28.04 -5.76 -2.29
CA MET A 11 -27.67 -5.02 -1.07
C MET A 11 -26.17 -5.09 -0.75
N GLN A 12 -25.37 -5.80 -1.56
CA GLN A 12 -23.92 -5.79 -1.38
C GLN A 12 -23.33 -4.47 -1.92
N PRO A 13 -22.58 -3.72 -1.10
CA PRO A 13 -21.86 -2.54 -1.58
C PRO A 13 -20.89 -2.93 -2.71
N ASP A 14 -20.74 -2.05 -3.71
CA ASP A 14 -19.73 -2.22 -4.76
C ASP A 14 -18.34 -2.34 -4.09
N PRO A 15 -17.59 -3.45 -4.31
CA PRO A 15 -16.28 -3.66 -3.70
C PRO A 15 -15.19 -2.70 -4.23
N GLY A 16 -15.54 -1.78 -5.14
CA GLY A 16 -14.67 -0.77 -5.73
C GLY A 16 -13.82 -1.32 -6.87
N PRO A 17 -13.07 -0.45 -7.60
CA PRO A 17 -12.45 -0.79 -8.88
C PRO A 17 -11.13 -1.58 -8.77
N GLY A 18 -10.74 -2.07 -7.59
CA GLY A 18 -9.47 -2.77 -7.39
C GLY A 18 -9.29 -3.98 -8.33
N ARG A 19 -8.11 -4.11 -8.94
CA ARG A 19 -7.82 -5.15 -9.95
C ARG A 19 -6.49 -5.84 -9.70
N PHE A 20 -6.48 -7.15 -9.92
CA PHE A 20 -5.29 -8.00 -9.97
C PHE A 20 -4.90 -8.25 -11.43
N PHE A 21 -3.86 -7.60 -11.93
CA PHE A 21 -3.43 -7.74 -13.32
C PHE A 21 -2.58 -8.99 -13.45
N PHE A 22 -3.13 -10.09 -13.95
CA PHE A 22 -2.40 -11.37 -14.09
C PHE A 22 -1.13 -11.31 -14.95
N GLN A 23 -0.91 -10.20 -15.66
CA GLN A 23 0.32 -9.91 -16.39
C GLN A 23 1.45 -9.59 -15.42
N HIS A 24 2.57 -10.30 -15.60
CA HIS A 24 3.80 -10.03 -14.85
C HIS A 24 4.48 -8.80 -15.44
N LYS A 25 4.90 -7.88 -14.57
CA LYS A 25 5.65 -6.67 -14.93
C LYS A 25 6.94 -6.60 -14.12
N THR A 26 7.93 -5.94 -14.70
CA THR A 26 9.25 -5.72 -14.12
C THR A 26 9.51 -4.23 -14.03
N PHE A 27 10.15 -3.81 -12.95
CA PHE A 27 10.49 -2.42 -12.68
C PHE A 27 11.89 -2.33 -12.12
N THR A 28 12.57 -1.23 -12.43
CA THR A 28 13.84 -0.84 -11.85
C THR A 28 13.64 0.50 -11.14
N GLY A 29 14.17 0.64 -9.94
CA GLY A 29 13.96 1.83 -9.12
C GLY A 29 14.74 1.81 -7.82
N ILE A 30 14.59 2.87 -7.02
CA ILE A 30 15.25 2.97 -5.71
C ILE A 30 14.37 2.31 -4.65
N LEU A 31 14.92 1.39 -3.86
CA LEU A 31 14.22 0.72 -2.78
C LEU A 31 14.25 1.56 -1.48
N GLU A 32 13.08 1.95 -0.99
CA GLU A 32 12.91 2.47 0.38
C GLU A 32 12.28 1.39 1.26
N THR A 33 12.59 1.41 2.56
CA THR A 33 12.14 0.36 3.49
C THR A 33 11.21 0.86 4.59
N ALA A 34 11.05 2.17 4.74
CA ALA A 34 10.28 2.79 5.81
C ALA A 34 9.03 3.52 5.25
N PRO A 35 7.82 3.30 5.79
CA PRO A 35 7.51 2.32 6.83
C PRO A 35 7.57 0.88 6.31
N TYR A 36 7.22 0.65 5.04
CA TYR A 36 7.29 -0.67 4.43
C TYR A 36 8.13 -0.62 3.14
N PRO A 37 8.68 -1.77 2.70
CA PRO A 37 9.37 -1.85 1.43
C PRO A 37 8.51 -1.33 0.26
N LEU A 38 9.05 -0.36 -0.46
CA LEU A 38 8.47 0.25 -1.66
C LEU A 38 9.58 0.57 -2.65
N VAL A 39 9.24 0.67 -3.93
CA VAL A 39 10.18 1.06 -4.99
C VAL A 39 9.72 2.36 -5.62
N ARG A 40 10.63 3.34 -5.66
CA ARG A 40 10.49 4.57 -6.44
C ARG A 40 10.96 4.30 -7.85
N VAL A 41 10.00 4.12 -8.76
CA VAL A 41 10.25 3.80 -10.17
C VAL A 41 10.50 5.09 -10.93
N ALA A 42 11.59 5.15 -11.68
CA ALA A 42 11.90 6.27 -12.57
C ALA A 42 10.85 6.40 -13.69
N PRO A 43 10.72 7.60 -14.29
CA PRO A 43 9.92 7.82 -15.49
C PRO A 43 10.16 6.75 -16.57
N ASN A 44 9.08 6.15 -17.07
CA ASN A 44 9.09 5.14 -18.11
C ASN A 44 7.76 5.11 -18.89
N GLU A 45 7.64 4.22 -19.88
CA GLU A 45 6.43 4.10 -20.71
C GLU A 45 5.15 3.83 -19.91
N SER A 46 5.23 3.02 -18.84
CA SER A 46 4.07 2.74 -17.97
C SER A 46 3.78 3.86 -16.97
N TYR A 47 4.81 4.62 -16.58
CA TYR A 47 4.74 5.70 -15.58
C TYR A 47 5.54 6.92 -16.07
N PRO A 48 4.95 7.80 -16.90
CA PRO A 48 5.68 8.90 -17.53
C PRO A 48 6.31 9.92 -16.57
N ASN A 49 5.78 10.02 -15.34
CA ASN A 49 6.28 10.92 -14.29
C ASN A 49 7.02 10.16 -13.17
N GLY A 50 7.36 8.90 -13.40
CA GLY A 50 7.72 7.97 -12.32
C GLY A 50 6.50 7.57 -11.50
N HIS A 51 6.71 6.64 -10.56
CA HIS A 51 5.64 6.20 -9.67
C HIS A 51 6.19 5.45 -8.45
N THR A 52 5.44 5.48 -7.36
CA THR A 52 5.72 4.65 -6.18
C THR A 52 4.95 3.33 -6.22
N LEU A 53 5.68 2.23 -6.15
CA LEU A 53 5.10 0.88 -6.01
C LEU A 53 5.29 0.37 -4.58
N LEU A 54 4.19 0.14 -3.87
CA LEU A 54 4.24 -0.63 -2.62
C LEU A 54 4.59 -2.08 -2.94
N LEU A 55 5.40 -2.73 -2.11
CA LEU A 55 5.75 -4.13 -2.31
C LEU A 55 4.99 -5.04 -1.35
N ALA A 56 4.53 -6.18 -1.86
CA ALA A 56 4.00 -7.27 -1.05
C ALA A 56 4.51 -8.63 -1.54
N GLY A 57 4.64 -9.58 -0.64
CA GLY A 57 4.99 -10.95 -0.96
C GLY A 57 3.77 -11.78 -1.38
N GLN A 58 4.03 -13.02 -1.78
CA GLN A 58 2.98 -14.01 -2.03
C GLN A 58 2.26 -14.41 -0.73
N GLY A 59 1.00 -14.83 -0.82
CA GLY A 59 0.22 -15.29 0.34
C GLY A 59 -0.12 -14.16 1.31
N LYS A 60 0.23 -14.28 2.59
CA LYS A 60 -0.07 -13.30 3.65
C LYS A 60 1.19 -12.58 4.16
N ARG A 61 2.21 -12.41 3.31
CA ARG A 61 3.53 -11.91 3.71
C ARG A 61 3.91 -10.61 2.99
N GLY A 62 4.68 -9.76 3.66
CA GLY A 62 5.45 -8.67 3.07
C GLY A 62 6.76 -9.15 2.45
N VAL A 63 7.68 -8.22 2.18
CA VAL A 63 8.99 -8.50 1.55
C VAL A 63 10.20 -8.10 2.41
N GLN A 64 9.98 -7.73 3.68
CA GLN A 64 11.01 -7.20 4.59
C GLN A 64 12.17 -8.18 4.76
N VAL A 65 11.87 -9.47 4.92
CA VAL A 65 12.88 -10.52 5.11
C VAL A 65 13.79 -10.63 3.89
N GLN A 66 13.24 -10.56 2.69
CA GLN A 66 14.02 -10.60 1.44
C GLN A 66 14.91 -9.37 1.32
N VAL A 67 14.38 -8.18 1.64
CA VAL A 67 15.14 -6.92 1.63
C VAL A 67 16.30 -6.94 2.61
N GLN A 68 16.05 -7.38 3.84
CA GLN A 68 17.07 -7.45 4.90
C GLN A 68 18.14 -8.48 4.56
N ALA A 69 17.74 -9.68 4.11
CA ALA A 69 18.67 -10.74 3.77
C ALA A 69 19.62 -10.35 2.61
N ALA A 70 19.14 -9.54 1.67
CA ALA A 70 19.93 -9.07 0.53
C ALA A 70 20.53 -7.66 0.72
N ALA A 71 20.39 -7.05 1.90
CA ALA A 71 20.92 -5.71 2.24
C ALA A 71 20.55 -4.60 1.24
N LEU A 72 19.33 -4.62 0.68
CA LEU A 72 18.94 -3.80 -0.48
C LEU A 72 18.50 -2.35 -0.16
N SER A 73 18.45 -1.96 1.11
CA SER A 73 17.91 -0.65 1.52
C SER A 73 18.65 0.51 0.84
N GLY A 74 17.91 1.41 0.19
CA GLY A 74 18.45 2.57 -0.52
C GLY A 74 19.14 2.25 -1.86
N GLN A 75 19.22 0.98 -2.25
CA GLN A 75 19.86 0.58 -3.49
C GLN A 75 18.91 0.71 -4.68
N VAL A 76 19.48 0.80 -5.88
CA VAL A 76 18.73 0.55 -7.12
C VAL A 76 18.49 -0.96 -7.23
N VAL A 77 17.23 -1.33 -7.37
CA VAL A 77 16.79 -2.73 -7.42
C VAL A 77 16.02 -3.01 -8.68
N ASP A 78 16.14 -4.25 -9.16
CA ASP A 78 15.20 -4.83 -10.11
C ASP A 78 14.16 -5.63 -9.33
N VAL A 79 12.89 -5.48 -9.69
CA VAL A 79 11.80 -6.22 -9.06
C VAL A 79 10.74 -6.62 -10.09
N GLY A 80 10.37 -7.90 -10.07
CA GLY A 80 9.27 -8.43 -10.87
C GLY A 80 8.10 -8.88 -10.01
N GLY A 81 6.89 -8.70 -10.54
CA GLY A 81 5.70 -9.20 -9.87
C GLY A 81 4.43 -9.05 -10.67
N VAL A 82 3.32 -9.32 -9.98
CA VAL A 82 1.97 -9.07 -10.48
C VAL A 82 1.50 -7.74 -9.91
N LEU A 83 1.06 -6.84 -10.80
CA LEU A 83 0.60 -5.51 -10.43
C LEU A 83 -0.85 -5.55 -9.93
N LEU A 84 -1.10 -4.87 -8.83
CA LEU A 84 -2.44 -4.57 -8.31
C LEU A 84 -2.65 -3.06 -8.36
N LYS A 85 -3.83 -2.61 -8.77
CA LYS A 85 -4.14 -1.18 -8.84
C LYS A 85 -5.51 -0.84 -8.27
N ARG A 86 -5.58 0.26 -7.53
CA ARG A 86 -6.82 0.92 -7.09
C ARG A 86 -6.56 2.40 -6.84
N GLY A 87 -7.28 3.27 -7.54
CA GLY A 87 -7.14 4.72 -7.37
C GLY A 87 -5.70 5.16 -7.67
N THR A 88 -5.09 5.86 -6.71
CA THR A 88 -3.70 6.35 -6.79
C THR A 88 -2.67 5.36 -6.24
N ILE A 89 -3.09 4.20 -5.73
CA ILE A 89 -2.18 3.18 -5.19
C ILE A 89 -1.97 2.06 -6.22
N ASP A 90 -0.70 1.83 -6.52
CA ASP A 90 -0.23 0.61 -7.15
C ASP A 90 0.61 -0.21 -6.17
N MET A 91 0.39 -1.52 -6.17
CA MET A 91 1.15 -2.48 -5.38
C MET A 91 1.67 -3.59 -6.27
N LEU A 92 2.92 -4.00 -6.08
CA LEU A 92 3.53 -5.12 -6.78
C LEU A 92 3.60 -6.33 -5.85
N GLN A 93 2.88 -7.40 -6.19
CA GLN A 93 3.07 -8.69 -5.55
C GLN A 93 4.31 -9.37 -6.12
N VAL A 94 5.42 -9.24 -5.42
CA VAL A 94 6.75 -9.67 -5.82
C VAL A 94 6.82 -11.19 -6.00
N GLY A 95 7.53 -11.62 -7.06
CA GLY A 95 7.89 -13.02 -7.28
C GLY A 95 7.77 -13.46 -8.74
N ARG A 96 7.78 -14.79 -8.93
CA ARG A 96 7.80 -15.50 -10.22
C ARG A 96 9.15 -15.41 -10.95
N ARG A 97 9.32 -14.43 -11.84
CA ARG A 97 10.37 -14.42 -12.87
C ARG A 97 11.61 -13.61 -12.48
N VAL A 98 11.39 -12.37 -12.03
CA VAL A 98 12.46 -11.47 -11.58
C VAL A 98 12.31 -11.30 -10.07
N PRO A 99 13.26 -11.79 -9.26
CA PRO A 99 13.22 -11.59 -7.81
C PRO A 99 13.50 -10.12 -7.47
N LEU A 100 13.24 -9.74 -6.22
CA LEU A 100 13.73 -8.48 -5.69
C LEU A 100 15.24 -8.62 -5.42
N GLN A 101 16.05 -7.88 -6.16
CA GLN A 101 17.52 -7.97 -6.10
C GLN A 101 18.16 -6.62 -6.45
N ALA A 102 19.43 -6.43 -6.12
CA ALA A 102 20.20 -5.30 -6.62
C ALA A 102 20.19 -5.30 -8.15
N SER A 103 19.99 -4.13 -8.75
CA SER A 103 19.97 -4.01 -10.20
C SER A 103 21.37 -4.20 -10.78
N VAL A 104 21.47 -5.01 -11.84
CA VAL A 104 22.75 -5.25 -12.53
C VAL A 104 23.09 -4.08 -13.45
N ASP A 105 22.09 -3.60 -14.19
CA ASP A 105 22.23 -2.51 -15.15
C ASP A 105 22.10 -1.14 -14.48
N GLY A 106 21.47 -1.08 -13.30
CA GLY A 106 21.27 0.14 -12.53
C GLY A 106 20.27 1.10 -13.17
N LEU A 107 20.41 2.38 -12.86
CA LEU A 107 19.71 3.48 -13.51
C LEU A 107 20.77 4.40 -14.13
N THR A 108 20.46 5.02 -15.26
CA THR A 108 21.27 6.16 -15.73
C THR A 108 21.15 7.31 -14.74
N ASP A 109 22.12 8.22 -14.74
CA ASP A 109 22.09 9.39 -13.86
C ASP A 109 20.84 10.24 -14.12
N GLU A 110 20.44 10.41 -15.38
CA GLU A 110 19.22 11.16 -15.73
C GLU A 110 17.95 10.47 -15.22
N ALA A 111 17.88 9.13 -15.32
CA ALA A 111 16.73 8.38 -14.82
C ALA A 111 16.66 8.40 -13.28
N ARG A 112 17.81 8.39 -12.61
CA ARG A 112 17.92 8.49 -11.16
C ARG A 112 17.51 9.88 -10.68
N ASP A 113 18.01 10.95 -11.31
CA ASP A 113 17.71 12.34 -10.94
C ASP A 113 16.25 12.72 -11.22
N ALA A 114 15.59 12.02 -12.15
CA ALA A 114 14.17 12.22 -12.43
C ALA A 114 13.23 11.54 -11.42
N ILE A 115 13.74 10.76 -10.45
CA ILE A 115 12.92 10.18 -9.38
C ILE A 115 12.62 11.27 -8.35
N ASP A 116 11.34 11.55 -8.13
CA ASP A 116 10.90 12.45 -7.06
C ASP A 116 11.00 11.77 -5.69
N LEU A 117 12.04 12.15 -4.93
CA LEU A 117 12.26 11.74 -3.54
C LEU A 117 11.87 12.83 -2.54
N SER A 118 11.15 13.87 -2.97
CA SER A 118 10.74 14.96 -2.10
C SER A 118 9.77 14.49 -1.02
N VAL A 119 9.89 15.08 0.17
CA VAL A 119 8.96 14.89 1.28
C VAL A 119 8.34 16.24 1.62
N THR A 120 7.02 16.33 1.50
CA THR A 120 6.23 17.52 1.83
C THR A 120 5.37 17.23 3.04
N ASP A 121 5.54 17.99 4.11
CA ASP A 121 4.64 17.95 5.27
C ASP A 121 3.33 18.68 4.93
N LEU A 122 2.20 17.99 5.10
CA LEU A 122 0.85 18.53 4.87
C LEU A 122 0.13 18.85 6.18
N GLY A 123 0.83 18.74 7.32
CA GLY A 123 0.36 19.12 8.64
C GLY A 123 -0.41 18.02 9.36
N THR A 124 -1.08 18.43 10.45
CA THR A 124 -1.86 17.54 11.30
C THR A 124 -3.31 17.47 10.83
N TRP A 125 -3.84 16.26 10.77
CA TRP A 125 -5.19 15.95 10.30
C TRP A 125 -5.90 15.01 11.26
N ARG A 126 -7.22 15.18 11.34
CA ARG A 126 -8.14 14.22 11.95
C ARG A 126 -8.98 13.60 10.86
N LEU A 127 -8.72 12.33 10.53
CA LEU A 127 -9.39 11.64 9.44
C LEU A 127 -10.39 10.61 9.95
N THR A 128 -11.51 10.48 9.24
CA THR A 128 -12.44 9.37 9.41
C THR A 128 -12.25 8.39 8.26
N GLY A 129 -12.20 7.10 8.54
CA GLY A 129 -11.86 6.11 7.54
C GLY A 129 -11.85 4.68 8.05
N GLU A 130 -11.18 3.82 7.29
CA GLU A 130 -10.97 2.41 7.61
C GLU A 130 -9.49 2.06 7.47
N ILE A 131 -8.98 1.24 8.39
CA ILE A 131 -7.64 0.64 8.27
C ILE A 131 -7.76 -0.71 7.57
N CYS A 132 -7.05 -0.87 6.46
CA CYS A 132 -7.06 -2.06 5.61
C CYS A 132 -5.65 -2.63 5.43
N ASP A 133 -5.54 -3.91 5.06
CA ASP A 133 -4.30 -4.38 4.43
C ASP A 133 -4.25 -3.90 2.98
N GLY A 134 -3.12 -3.31 2.59
CA GLY A 134 -2.97 -2.68 1.28
C GLY A 134 -3.16 -3.65 0.13
N LYS A 135 -2.78 -4.93 0.28
CA LYS A 135 -2.82 -5.87 -0.84
C LYS A 135 -4.23 -6.29 -1.24
N CYS A 136 -5.02 -6.76 -0.27
CA CYS A 136 -6.41 -7.12 -0.55
C CYS A 136 -7.20 -5.88 -0.92
N TYR A 137 -6.98 -4.76 -0.23
CA TYR A 137 -7.59 -3.49 -0.58
C TYR A 137 -7.32 -3.12 -2.04
N VAL A 138 -6.08 -3.08 -2.50
CA VAL A 138 -5.74 -2.64 -3.86
C VAL A 138 -6.24 -3.60 -4.94
N GLY A 139 -6.53 -4.87 -4.63
CA GLY A 139 -7.28 -5.72 -5.55
C GLY A 139 -7.07 -7.22 -5.46
N ALA A 140 -6.28 -7.73 -4.49
CA ALA A 140 -6.09 -9.17 -4.34
C ALA A 140 -7.36 -9.90 -3.85
N MET A 141 -8.29 -9.15 -3.23
CA MET A 141 -9.59 -9.65 -2.79
C MET A 141 -10.65 -8.57 -3.01
N ARG A 142 -11.88 -8.98 -3.31
CA ARG A 142 -13.02 -8.08 -3.51
C ARG A 142 -14.25 -8.65 -2.77
N PRO A 143 -14.73 -7.99 -1.69
CA PRO A 143 -14.20 -6.77 -1.08
C PRO A 143 -12.88 -7.02 -0.32
N GLY A 144 -12.00 -6.02 -0.31
CA GLY A 144 -10.79 -5.97 0.53
C GLY A 144 -10.96 -5.03 1.73
N THR A 145 -12.20 -4.87 2.20
CA THR A 145 -12.66 -3.90 3.19
C THR A 145 -13.76 -4.52 4.07
N GLY A 146 -14.07 -3.84 5.17
CA GLY A 146 -15.16 -4.12 6.08
C GLY A 146 -14.91 -5.34 6.97
N ILE A 147 -15.80 -5.51 7.95
CA ILE A 147 -15.62 -6.48 9.04
C ILE A 147 -15.43 -7.93 8.57
N ALA A 148 -16.04 -8.30 7.43
CA ALA A 148 -15.90 -9.62 6.81
C ALA A 148 -14.45 -9.93 6.40
N HIS A 149 -13.64 -8.88 6.17
CA HIS A 149 -12.24 -9.01 5.78
C HIS A 149 -11.27 -8.91 6.96
N LYS A 150 -11.73 -8.57 8.18
CA LYS A 150 -10.86 -8.29 9.35
C LYS A 150 -9.84 -9.39 9.64
N ALA A 151 -10.28 -10.65 9.73
CA ALA A 151 -9.38 -11.76 10.04
C ALA A 151 -8.33 -11.97 8.93
N CYS A 152 -8.75 -11.88 7.67
CA CYS A 152 -7.88 -12.00 6.51
C CYS A 152 -6.88 -10.84 6.39
N ALA A 153 -7.30 -9.63 6.76
CA ALA A 153 -6.47 -8.43 6.80
C ALA A 153 -5.43 -8.53 7.91
N ASN A 154 -5.81 -8.92 9.13
CA ASN A 154 -4.88 -9.12 10.25
C ASN A 154 -3.77 -10.12 9.88
N LEU A 155 -4.09 -11.22 9.20
CA LEU A 155 -3.06 -12.16 8.72
C LEU A 155 -2.06 -11.50 7.74
N CYS A 156 -2.54 -10.65 6.84
CA CYS A 156 -1.67 -9.90 5.93
C CYS A 156 -0.77 -8.92 6.69
N LEU A 157 -1.35 -8.13 7.58
CA LEU A 157 -0.65 -7.09 8.34
C LEU A 157 0.41 -7.69 9.27
N ASN A 158 0.08 -8.77 9.98
CA ASN A 158 1.02 -9.50 10.85
C ASN A 158 2.16 -10.13 10.04
N GLY A 159 1.92 -10.47 8.79
CA GLY A 159 2.96 -10.93 7.88
C GLY A 159 3.77 -9.81 7.23
N GLY A 160 3.53 -8.54 7.57
CA GLY A 160 4.26 -7.39 7.06
C GLY A 160 3.75 -6.84 5.74
N VAL A 161 2.53 -7.19 5.30
CA VAL A 161 1.92 -6.49 4.16
C VAL A 161 1.64 -5.02 4.55
N PRO A 162 1.95 -4.03 3.69
CA PRO A 162 1.74 -2.63 4.02
C PRO A 162 0.30 -2.32 4.46
N ALA A 163 0.14 -1.65 5.59
CA ALA A 163 -1.14 -1.13 6.06
C ALA A 163 -1.51 0.16 5.33
N VAL A 164 -2.80 0.34 5.02
CA VAL A 164 -3.31 1.58 4.42
C VAL A 164 -4.49 2.12 5.22
N PHE A 165 -4.58 3.45 5.31
CA PHE A 165 -5.80 4.15 5.71
C PHE A 165 -6.60 4.52 4.46
N VAL A 166 -7.92 4.31 4.53
CA VAL A 166 -8.87 4.69 3.50
C VAL A 166 -9.79 5.74 4.10
N SER A 167 -9.53 7.00 3.79
CA SER A 167 -10.32 8.12 4.28
C SER A 167 -11.68 8.17 3.60
N THR A 168 -12.70 8.60 4.34
CA THR A 168 -14.05 8.85 3.79
C THR A 168 -14.15 10.18 3.05
N ALA A 169 -13.12 11.04 3.16
CA ALA A 169 -13.02 12.30 2.45
C ALA A 169 -11.56 12.53 2.00
N PRO A 170 -11.33 13.08 0.80
CA PRO A 170 -9.97 13.26 0.29
C PRO A 170 -9.22 14.37 1.02
N VAL A 171 -7.90 14.21 1.15
CA VAL A 171 -6.94 15.27 1.49
C VAL A 171 -6.03 15.47 0.29
N GLU A 172 -5.92 16.70 -0.23
CA GLU A 172 -5.15 16.98 -1.46
C GLU A 172 -5.56 16.06 -2.63
N GLY A 173 -6.85 15.71 -2.72
CA GLY A 173 -7.38 14.80 -3.75
C GLY A 173 -7.08 13.31 -3.52
N GLY A 174 -6.33 12.95 -2.47
CA GLY A 174 -6.02 11.57 -2.10
C GLY A 174 -6.93 11.03 -1.01
N GLU A 175 -7.51 9.84 -1.22
CA GLU A 175 -8.32 9.13 -0.22
C GLU A 175 -7.54 8.02 0.49
N PHE A 176 -6.34 7.71 0.01
CA PHE A 176 -5.54 6.60 0.49
C PHE A 176 -4.21 7.06 1.04
N PHE A 177 -3.81 6.43 2.16
CA PHE A 177 -2.59 6.78 2.86
C PHE A 177 -1.87 5.50 3.28
N LEU A 178 -0.57 5.41 3.01
CA LEU A 178 0.28 4.39 3.65
C LEU A 178 0.34 4.70 5.15
N LEU A 179 0.01 3.72 5.98
CA LEU A 179 -0.06 3.93 7.42
C LEU A 179 1.32 3.71 8.06
N SER A 180 1.68 4.54 9.03
CA SER A 180 2.86 4.36 9.87
C SER A 180 2.62 4.88 11.27
N ASP A 181 3.47 4.51 12.22
CA ASP A 181 3.52 5.17 13.52
C ASP A 181 4.01 6.62 13.39
N ARG A 182 4.03 7.36 14.52
CA ARG A 182 4.49 8.75 14.57
C ARG A 182 5.95 8.93 14.12
N ASP A 183 6.76 7.89 14.21
CA ASP A 183 8.18 7.90 13.86
C ASP A 183 8.44 7.44 12.41
N GLY A 184 7.39 6.98 11.70
CA GLY A 184 7.47 6.52 10.31
C GLY A 184 7.82 5.04 10.16
N ASN A 185 7.66 4.23 11.22
CA ASN A 185 7.85 2.78 11.20
C ASN A 185 6.52 2.04 10.95
N PRO A 186 6.57 0.73 10.63
CA PRO A 186 5.40 -0.14 10.74
C PRO A 186 4.76 -0.07 12.12
N ILE A 187 3.44 -0.13 12.13
CA ILE A 187 2.67 -0.21 13.36
C ILE A 187 2.61 -1.68 13.79
N GLY A 188 2.70 -1.95 15.09
CA GLY A 188 2.67 -3.28 15.65
C GLY A 188 1.27 -3.90 15.70
N ASP A 189 1.17 -4.99 16.45
CA ASP A 189 -0.05 -5.79 16.60
C ASP A 189 -1.24 -5.01 17.20
N GLU A 190 -0.98 -3.88 17.86
CA GLU A 190 -2.01 -2.99 18.37
C GLU A 190 -2.98 -2.49 17.29
N LEU A 191 -2.53 -2.42 16.03
CA LEU A 191 -3.35 -1.99 14.89
C LEU A 191 -4.56 -2.92 14.69
N GLN A 192 -4.41 -4.21 14.98
CA GLN A 192 -5.42 -5.26 14.72
C GLN A 192 -6.77 -4.99 15.39
N LYS A 193 -6.78 -4.22 16.49
CA LYS A 193 -8.00 -3.81 17.21
C LYS A 193 -8.91 -2.98 16.30
N TYR A 194 -8.32 -2.13 15.47
CA TYR A 194 -8.99 -1.10 14.69
C TYR A 194 -9.19 -1.48 13.22
N VAL A 195 -8.48 -2.51 12.73
CA VAL A 195 -8.60 -3.01 11.35
C VAL A 195 -10.06 -3.33 11.02
N ALA A 196 -10.46 -2.93 9.81
CA ALA A 196 -11.78 -3.13 9.23
C ALA A 196 -12.97 -2.47 9.97
N ALA A 197 -12.69 -1.71 11.03
CA ALA A 197 -13.67 -0.87 11.68
C ALA A 197 -13.64 0.53 11.07
N ARG A 198 -14.78 1.22 11.12
CA ARG A 198 -14.81 2.66 10.86
C ARG A 198 -14.20 3.35 12.07
N VAL A 199 -13.19 4.17 11.83
CA VAL A 199 -12.45 4.87 12.88
C VAL A 199 -12.26 6.34 12.55
N GLN A 200 -12.10 7.15 13.59
CA GLN A 200 -11.55 8.48 13.51
C GLN A 200 -10.19 8.49 14.22
N VAL A 201 -9.18 9.12 13.63
CA VAL A 201 -7.81 9.13 14.15
C VAL A 201 -7.08 10.41 13.77
N ASP A 202 -6.27 10.92 14.69
CA ASP A 202 -5.39 12.06 14.50
C ASP A 202 -4.00 11.60 14.02
N GLY A 203 -3.33 12.42 13.23
CA GLY A 203 -1.96 12.16 12.80
C GLY A 203 -1.39 13.22 11.89
N GLN A 204 -0.14 13.04 11.48
CA GLN A 204 0.53 13.90 10.51
C GLN A 204 0.45 13.26 9.12
N ILE A 205 0.13 14.07 8.11
CA ILE A 205 0.16 13.63 6.72
C ILE A 205 1.42 14.20 6.07
N GLU A 206 2.17 13.34 5.40
CA GLU A 206 3.27 13.74 4.53
C GLU A 206 3.07 13.14 3.14
N ARG A 207 3.50 13.87 2.13
CA ARG A 207 3.55 13.40 0.75
C ARG A 207 5.00 13.11 0.40
N ARG A 208 5.30 11.86 0.02
CA ARG A 208 6.62 11.39 -0.42
C ARG A 208 6.58 11.08 -1.92
N GLY A 209 7.02 12.03 -2.75
CA GLY A 209 6.76 12.02 -4.18
C GLY A 209 5.25 12.02 -4.46
N ASP A 210 4.75 10.93 -5.02
CA ASP A 210 3.31 10.72 -5.29
C ASP A 210 2.56 9.90 -4.22
N LEU A 211 3.26 9.42 -3.19
CA LEU A 211 2.68 8.62 -2.12
C LEU A 211 2.27 9.48 -0.93
N MET A 212 1.02 9.37 -0.50
CA MET A 212 0.54 9.95 0.76
C MET A 212 0.82 8.98 1.91
N VAL A 213 1.45 9.45 2.97
CA VAL A 213 1.74 8.69 4.19
C VAL A 213 1.00 9.37 5.35
N PHE A 214 0.28 8.58 6.15
CA PHE A 214 -0.40 9.04 7.35
C PHE A 214 0.27 8.43 8.58
N LYS A 215 1.01 9.28 9.30
CA LYS A 215 1.72 8.96 10.53
C LYS A 215 0.76 9.15 11.71
N VAL A 216 0.14 8.06 12.14
CA VAL A 216 -1.01 8.12 13.04
C VAL A 216 -0.60 8.11 14.51
N ASP A 217 -1.40 8.79 15.32
CA ASP A 217 -1.43 8.57 16.76
C ASP A 217 -2.48 7.54 17.13
N LEU A 218 -2.06 6.31 17.42
CA LEU A 218 -2.99 5.27 17.83
C LEU A 218 -3.72 5.54 19.16
N ASN A 219 -3.21 6.44 20.00
CA ASN A 219 -3.91 6.80 21.24
C ASN A 219 -5.13 7.70 21.00
N SER A 220 -5.23 8.31 19.82
CA SER A 220 -6.36 9.16 19.42
C SER A 220 -7.50 8.41 18.74
N VAL A 221 -7.35 7.10 18.52
CA VAL A 221 -8.30 6.32 17.70
C VAL A 221 -9.63 6.17 18.42
N GLU A 222 -10.70 6.63 17.75
CA GLU A 222 -12.09 6.43 18.14
C GLU A 222 -12.77 5.49 17.15
N VAL A 223 -13.37 4.40 17.64
CA VAL A 223 -14.20 3.50 16.81
C VAL A 223 -15.61 4.07 16.71
N LEU A 224 -16.14 4.18 15.49
CA LEU A 224 -17.45 4.79 15.18
C LEU A 224 -18.54 3.75 14.93
#